data_AF-A0A5M8PFQ3-F1
#
_entry.id   AF-A0A5M8PFQ3-F1
#
_cell.length_a   1.000
_cell.length_b   1.000
_cell.length_c   1.000
_cell.angle_alpha   90.00
_cell.angle_beta   90.00
_cell.angle_gamma   90.00
#
_symmetry.space_group_name_H-M   'P 1'
#
loop_
_entity.id
_entity.type
_entity.pdbx_description
1 polymer ?
#
loop_
_entity_poly.entity_id
_entity_poly.type
_entity_poly.pdbx_seq_one_letter_code
_entity_poly.pdbx_strand_id
1 'polypeptide(L)'
;MPLLEVHDGQQRQLQEIADTLTGAKKVVVITDAGISTNCGIPDFRSENGLYAQSRKYPHTTALTTALTTAITTALTTALTTALTTALTTAATTAAISALLTAQDPGQSQPTKCCPIPASSPVNGSPT
;
A
#
# COMPACT_ATOMS: atom_id res chain seq x y z
N MET A 1 -4.96 13.81 36.12
CA MET A 1 -5.13 13.36 37.52
C MET A 1 -6.40 14.00 38.07
N PRO A 2 -7.19 13.30 38.91
CA PRO A 2 -8.35 13.94 39.53
C PRO A 2 -7.89 15.08 40.45
N LEU A 3 -8.69 16.14 40.55
CA LEU A 3 -8.50 17.16 41.57
C LEU A 3 -8.62 16.47 42.93
N LEU A 4 -7.56 16.58 43.73
CA LEU A 4 -7.60 16.09 45.10
C LEU A 4 -8.33 17.14 45.94
N GLU A 5 -9.53 16.80 46.40
CA GLU A 5 -10.22 17.62 47.38
C GLU A 5 -9.54 17.47 48.73
N VAL A 6 -9.26 18.59 49.38
CA VAL A 6 -8.69 18.61 50.72
C VAL A 6 -9.83 18.41 51.71
N HIS A 7 -9.72 17.38 52.54
CA HIS A 7 -10.67 17.12 53.63
C HIS A 7 -10.04 17.46 54.98
N ASP A 8 -10.87 17.68 56.01
CA ASP A 8 -10.42 18.11 57.35
C ASP A 8 -9.40 17.16 58.00
N GLY A 9 -9.35 15.88 57.58
CA GLY A 9 -8.34 14.91 58.03
C GLY A 9 -6.91 15.18 57.54
N GLN A 10 -6.71 16.08 56.58
CA GLN A 10 -5.40 16.39 55.98
C GLN A 10 -4.75 17.65 56.54
N GLN A 11 -5.40 18.31 57.51
CA GLN A 11 -4.91 19.55 58.12
C GLN A 11 -3.48 19.43 58.66
N ARG A 12 -3.13 18.27 59.23
CA ARG A 12 -1.77 18.04 59.73
C ARG A 12 -0.71 18.11 58.62
N GLN A 13 -0.96 17.46 57.48
CA GLN A 13 -0.01 17.44 56.36
C GLN A 13 0.15 18.84 55.76
N LEU A 14 -0.95 19.59 55.67
CA LEU A 14 -0.92 20.98 55.21
C LEU A 14 -0.18 21.89 56.19
N GLN A 15 -0.36 21.69 57.49
CA GLN A 15 0.35 22.43 58.52
C GLN A 15 1.85 22.15 58.46
N GLU A 16 2.27 20.89 58.29
CA GLU A 16 3.68 20.52 58.13
C GLU A 16 4.32 21.18 56.90
N ILE A 17 3.59 21.28 55.78
CA ILE A 17 4.03 22.01 54.59
C ILE A 17 4.15 23.51 54.88
N ALA A 18 3.15 24.11 55.54
CA ALA A 18 3.15 25.53 55.89
C ALA A 18 4.30 25.90 56.83
N ASP A 19 4.55 25.09 57.86
CA ASP A 19 5.66 25.28 58.80
C ASP A 19 7.01 25.17 58.08
N THR A 20 7.14 24.22 57.15
CA THR A 20 8.35 24.05 56.33
C THR A 20 8.58 25.26 55.41
N LEU A 21 7.53 25.77 54.78
CA LEU A 21 7.61 26.94 53.90
C LEU A 21 7.95 28.22 54.68
N THR A 22 7.36 28.41 55.87
CA THR A 22 7.59 29.59 56.70
C THR A 22 8.97 29.60 57.37
N GLY A 23 9.53 28.42 57.69
CA GLY A 23 10.89 28.28 58.21
C GLY A 23 12.00 28.44 57.17
N ALA A 24 11.68 28.34 55.87
CA ALA A 24 12.65 28.39 54.79
C ALA A 24 13.06 29.83 54.43
N LYS A 25 14.38 30.10 54.40
CA LYS A 25 14.91 31.43 53.99
C LYS A 25 14.87 31.67 52.48
N LYS A 26 14.88 30.59 51.69
CA LYS A 26 14.87 30.60 50.22
C LYS A 26 14.09 29.39 49.74
N VAL A 27 13.10 29.61 48.87
CA VAL A 27 12.24 28.56 48.32
C VAL A 27 12.29 28.64 46.79
N VAL A 28 12.45 27.48 46.14
CA VAL A 28 12.37 27.33 44.69
C VAL A 28 11.22 26.38 44.40
N VAL A 29 10.30 26.79 43.54
CA VAL A 29 9.15 25.97 43.14
C VAL A 29 9.39 25.49 41.72
N ILE A 30 9.38 24.17 41.53
CA ILE A 30 9.47 23.53 40.21
C ILE A 30 8.09 22.96 39.90
N THR A 31 7.56 23.32 38.74
CA THR A 31 6.24 22.88 38.29
C THR A 31 6.32 22.27 36.89
N ASP A 32 5.28 21.52 36.54
CA ASP A 32 5.09 20.90 35.22
C ASP A 32 3.61 21.05 34.83
N ALA A 33 3.19 20.52 33.68
CA ALA A 33 1.84 20.62 33.12
C ALA A 33 0.71 20.19 34.08
N GLY A 34 1.01 19.40 35.11
CA GLY A 34 0.06 18.99 36.14
C GLY A 34 -0.61 20.16 36.88
N ILE A 35 0.07 21.30 37.04
CA ILE A 35 -0.53 22.45 37.75
C ILE A 35 -1.65 23.13 36.95
N SER A 36 -1.65 22.98 35.62
CA SER A 36 -2.63 23.60 34.72
C SER A 36 -3.84 22.70 34.43
N THR A 37 -3.91 21.49 34.98
CA THR A 37 -5.06 20.60 34.73
C THR A 37 -6.36 21.14 35.31
N ASN A 38 -6.33 22.00 36.34
CA ASN A 38 -7.54 22.62 36.86
C ASN A 38 -8.16 23.63 35.89
N CYS A 39 -7.35 24.31 35.08
CA CYS A 39 -7.84 25.27 34.08
C CYS A 39 -8.18 24.61 32.73
N GLY A 40 -8.27 23.28 32.71
CA GLY A 40 -8.66 22.51 31.53
C GLY A 40 -7.53 22.19 30.55
N ILE A 41 -6.28 22.52 30.88
CA ILE A 41 -5.12 22.14 30.05
C ILE A 41 -4.66 20.73 30.47
N PRO A 42 -4.75 19.72 29.60
CA PRO A 42 -4.38 18.36 29.96
C PRO A 42 -2.87 18.23 30.18
N ASP A 43 -2.50 17.43 31.17
CA ASP A 43 -1.11 17.00 31.34
C ASP A 43 -0.74 15.92 30.29
N PHE A 44 0.52 15.53 30.26
CA PHE A 44 0.99 14.53 29.30
C PHE A 44 0.77 13.09 29.75
N ARG A 45 0.99 12.83 31.06
CA ARG A 45 1.29 11.50 31.56
C ARG A 45 0.21 10.88 32.43
N SER A 46 -0.77 11.64 32.90
CA SER A 46 -1.83 11.07 33.73
C SER A 46 -2.75 10.16 32.92
N GLU A 47 -3.62 9.43 33.63
CA GLU A 47 -4.60 8.52 33.01
C GLU A 47 -5.45 9.18 31.91
N ASN A 48 -5.77 10.47 32.06
CA ASN A 48 -6.49 11.27 31.08
C ASN A 48 -5.60 12.26 30.32
N GLY A 49 -4.27 12.12 30.43
CA GLY A 49 -3.30 12.96 29.78
C GLY A 49 -3.12 12.63 28.29
N LEU A 50 -2.38 13.49 27.58
CA LEU A 50 -2.22 13.40 26.12
C LEU A 50 -1.68 12.06 25.63
N TYR A 51 -0.78 11.40 26.36
CA TYR A 51 -0.25 10.09 25.98
C TYR A 51 -1.25 8.94 26.13
N ALA A 52 -2.23 9.08 27.03
CA ALA A 52 -3.31 8.12 27.15
C ALA A 52 -4.38 8.37 26.07
N GLN A 53 -4.66 9.63 25.76
CA GLN A 53 -5.60 10.02 24.70
C GLN A 53 -5.13 9.62 23.30
N SER A 54 -3.83 9.77 23.00
CA SER A 54 -3.26 9.37 21.71
C SER A 54 -3.37 7.86 21.44
N ARG A 55 -3.36 7.03 22.50
CA ARG A 55 -3.66 5.59 22.39
C ARG A 55 -5.14 5.32 22.13
N LYS A 56 -6.03 6.16 22.68
CA LYS A 56 -7.49 5.99 22.58
C LYS A 56 -8.05 6.40 21.22
N TYR A 57 -7.44 7.40 20.58
CA TYR A 57 -7.83 7.88 19.26
C TYR A 57 -6.59 7.90 18.33
N PRO A 58 -6.28 6.79 17.63
CA PRO A 58 -5.24 6.78 16.63
C PRO A 58 -5.71 7.59 15.41
N HIS A 59 -5.45 8.89 15.42
CA HIS A 59 -6.00 9.86 14.46
C HIS A 59 -5.55 9.66 13.00
N THR A 60 -4.54 8.82 12.74
CA THR A 60 -4.01 8.62 11.38
C THR A 60 -3.72 7.17 11.03
N THR A 61 -3.60 6.27 12.00
CA THR A 61 -3.12 4.91 11.72
C THR A 61 -4.13 4.10 10.92
N ALA A 62 -5.40 4.07 11.33
CA ALA A 62 -6.41 3.23 10.66
C ALA A 62 -6.69 3.67 9.22
N LEU A 63 -6.87 4.98 8.98
CA LEU A 63 -7.11 5.53 7.65
C LEU A 63 -5.89 5.34 6.75
N THR A 64 -4.69 5.67 7.24
CA THR A 64 -3.46 5.56 6.46
C THR A 64 -3.20 4.10 6.09
N THR A 65 -3.30 3.16 7.04
CA THR A 65 -3.13 1.73 6.76
C THR A 65 -4.16 1.24 5.74
N ALA A 66 -5.44 1.54 5.92
CA ALA A 66 -6.48 1.11 4.99
C ALA A 66 -6.26 1.67 3.58
N LEU A 67 -5.92 2.96 3.47
CA LEU A 67 -5.70 3.62 2.19
C LEU A 67 -4.43 3.11 1.49
N THR A 68 -3.33 2.96 2.23
CA THR A 68 -2.08 2.39 1.68
C THR A 68 -2.30 0.96 1.21
N THR A 69 -2.94 0.10 2.02
CA THR A 69 -3.22 -1.28 1.62
C THR A 69 -4.12 -1.33 0.38
N ALA A 70 -5.22 -0.57 0.36
CA ALA A 70 -6.15 -0.57 -0.77
C ALA A 70 -5.47 -0.12 -2.07
N ILE A 71 -4.73 1.00 -2.03
CA ILE A 71 -4.05 1.53 -3.22
C ILE A 71 -2.95 0.57 -3.67
N THR A 72 -2.09 0.11 -2.76
CA THR A 72 -0.99 -0.80 -3.12
C THR A 72 -1.52 -2.11 -3.70
N THR A 73 -2.52 -2.74 -3.07
CA THR A 73 -3.10 -3.98 -3.59
C THR A 73 -3.76 -3.76 -4.94
N ALA A 74 -4.57 -2.71 -5.12
CA ALA A 74 -5.22 -2.44 -6.40
C ALA A 74 -4.20 -2.22 -7.52
N LEU A 75 -3.18 -1.40 -7.27
CA LEU A 75 -2.17 -1.07 -8.28
C LEU A 75 -1.29 -2.27 -8.64
N THR A 76 -0.83 -3.02 -7.63
CA THR A 76 -0.01 -4.22 -7.84
C THR A 76 -0.81 -5.30 -8.57
N THR A 77 -2.05 -5.59 -8.15
CA THR A 77 -2.89 -6.59 -8.83
C THR A 77 -3.18 -6.19 -10.27
N ALA A 78 -3.54 -4.93 -10.53
CA ALA A 78 -3.83 -4.45 -11.88
C ALA A 78 -2.59 -4.55 -12.78
N LEU A 79 -1.44 -4.06 -12.32
CA LEU A 79 -0.21 -4.04 -13.11
C LEU A 79 0.32 -5.46 -13.38
N THR A 80 0.36 -6.32 -12.35
CA THR A 80 0.82 -7.70 -12.51
C THR A 80 -0.11 -8.49 -13.43
N THR A 81 -1.43 -8.37 -13.27
CA THR A 81 -2.39 -9.10 -14.11
C THR A 81 -2.28 -8.66 -15.57
N ALA A 82 -2.22 -7.35 -15.83
CA ALA A 82 -2.11 -6.82 -17.18
C ALA A 82 -0.80 -7.27 -17.86
N LEU A 83 0.34 -7.13 -17.18
CA LEU A 83 1.64 -7.48 -17.74
C LEU A 83 1.77 -9.00 -17.98
N THR A 84 1.36 -9.82 -17.02
CA THR A 84 1.41 -11.28 -17.16
C THR A 84 0.48 -11.75 -18.26
N THR A 85 -0.75 -11.23 -18.35
CA THR A 85 -1.70 -11.63 -19.41
C THR A 85 -1.18 -11.26 -20.80
N ALA A 86 -0.68 -10.04 -20.96
CA ALA A 86 -0.14 -9.57 -22.24
C ALA A 86 1.08 -10.40 -22.68
N LEU A 87 2.04 -10.62 -21.79
CA LEU A 87 3.26 -11.38 -22.11
C LEU A 87 2.95 -12.85 -22.41
N THR A 88 2.06 -13.47 -21.64
CA THR A 88 1.71 -14.88 -21.83
C THR A 88 0.95 -15.07 -23.14
N THR A 89 -0.01 -14.19 -23.46
CA THR A 89 -0.79 -14.25 -24.71
C THR A 89 0.08 -14.03 -25.94
N ALA A 90 1.01 -13.07 -25.88
CA ALA A 90 1.94 -12.82 -26.98
C ALA A 90 2.88 -14.02 -27.21
N ALA A 91 3.42 -14.60 -26.14
CA ALA A 91 4.32 -15.75 -26.21
C ALA A 91 3.62 -17.01 -26.76
N THR A 92 2.41 -17.33 -26.29
CA THR A 92 1.66 -18.49 -26.81
C THR A 92 1.19 -18.29 -28.24
N THR A 93 0.73 -17.10 -28.62
CA THR A 93 0.31 -16.82 -30.00
C THR A 93 1.49 -16.96 -30.97
N ALA A 94 2.66 -16.42 -30.61
CA ALA A 94 3.87 -16.55 -31.42
C ALA A 94 4.33 -18.01 -31.54
N ALA A 95 4.33 -18.77 -30.43
CA ALA A 95 4.70 -20.18 -30.43
C ALA A 95 3.76 -21.04 -31.29
N ILE A 96 2.44 -20.81 -31.20
CA ILE A 96 1.44 -21.53 -31.99
C ILE A 96 1.60 -21.20 -33.47
N SER A 97 1.70 -19.93 -33.87
CA SER A 97 1.93 -19.54 -35.27
C SER A 97 3.20 -20.16 -35.84
N ALA A 98 4.31 -20.15 -35.08
CA ALA A 98 5.55 -20.78 -35.51
C ALA A 98 5.38 -22.29 -35.75
N LEU A 99 4.64 -22.99 -34.89
CA LEU A 99 4.36 -24.42 -35.02
C LEU A 99 3.49 -24.72 -36.25
N LEU A 100 2.45 -23.91 -36.51
CA LEU A 100 1.63 -24.03 -37.72
C LEU A 100 2.43 -23.78 -39.00
N THR A 101 3.34 -22.80 -39.01
CA THR A 101 4.20 -22.53 -40.19
C THR A 101 5.27 -23.60 -40.44
N ALA A 102 5.67 -24.34 -39.41
CA ALA A 102 6.64 -25.43 -39.55
C ALA A 102 6.03 -26.73 -40.10
N GLN A 103 4.69 -26.83 -40.20
CA GLN A 103 3.97 -28.00 -40.70
C GLN A 103 3.66 -27.99 -42.20
N ASP A 104 4.06 -26.95 -42.96
CA ASP A 104 3.84 -26.89 -44.41
C ASP A 104 5.19 -26.93 -45.19
N PRO A 105 5.73 -28.12 -45.52
CA PRO A 105 6.90 -28.24 -46.37
C PRO A 105 6.46 -28.12 -47.84
N GLY A 106 6.06 -26.92 -48.27
CA GLY A 106 5.37 -26.72 -49.55
C GLY A 106 5.72 -25.41 -50.27
N GLN A 107 7.01 -25.05 -50.32
CA GLN A 107 7.51 -23.98 -51.20
C GLN A 107 7.13 -24.25 -52.66
N SER A 108 6.26 -23.43 -53.25
CA SER A 108 6.11 -23.32 -54.70
C SER A 108 6.25 -21.86 -55.13
N GLN A 109 7.44 -21.55 -55.66
CA GLN A 109 7.69 -20.37 -56.49
C GLN A 109 6.74 -20.34 -57.71
N PRO A 110 6.27 -19.17 -58.17
CA PRO A 110 5.51 -19.10 -59.40
C PRO A 110 6.43 -19.29 -60.62
N THR A 111 6.33 -20.44 -61.28
CA THR A 111 7.03 -20.72 -62.54
C THR A 111 6.39 -19.94 -63.69
N LYS A 112 7.22 -19.14 -64.37
CA LYS A 112 6.93 -18.36 -65.58
C LYS A 112 6.48 -19.27 -66.74
N CYS A 113 5.25 -19.11 -67.24
CA CYS A 113 4.73 -19.86 -68.38
C CYS A 113 5.19 -19.28 -69.72
N CYS A 114 5.67 -20.14 -70.64
CA CYS A 114 5.75 -19.87 -72.09
C CYS A 114 4.65 -20.67 -72.82
N PRO A 115 4.03 -20.17 -73.91
CA PRO A 115 2.99 -20.92 -74.64
C PRO A 115 3.54 -21.89 -75.69
N ILE A 116 2.87 -23.04 -75.83
CA ILE A 116 3.15 -24.16 -76.76
C ILE A 116 2.34 -23.98 -78.08
N PRO A 117 2.84 -24.33 -79.27
CA PRO A 117 2.08 -24.28 -80.52
C PRO A 117 1.19 -25.53 -80.74
N ALA A 118 0.04 -25.31 -81.38
CA ALA A 118 -1.02 -26.30 -81.57
C ALA A 118 -0.72 -27.38 -82.64
N SER A 119 -1.16 -28.60 -82.34
CA SER A 119 -1.07 -29.87 -83.12
C SER A 119 -2.09 -29.97 -84.28
N SER A 120 -1.81 -30.67 -85.39
CA SER A 120 -2.23 -32.07 -85.73
C SER A 120 -2.52 -32.16 -87.27
N PRO A 121 -2.84 -33.31 -87.93
CA PRO A 121 -2.87 -34.73 -87.53
C PRO A 121 -2.19 -35.73 -88.53
N VAL A 122 -2.31 -37.02 -88.19
CA VAL A 122 -1.74 -38.24 -88.79
C VAL A 122 -2.53 -38.79 -90.01
N ASN A 123 -1.87 -39.58 -90.88
CA ASN A 123 -2.39 -40.70 -91.70
C ASN A 123 -1.19 -41.32 -92.47
N GLY A 124 -0.97 -42.62 -92.67
CA GLY A 124 -1.64 -43.86 -92.29
C GLY A 124 -1.00 -45.04 -93.07
N SER A 125 -0.69 -46.14 -92.36
CA SER A 125 -0.60 -47.57 -92.77
C SER A 125 0.41 -48.13 -93.81
N PRO A 126 0.70 -49.46 -93.76
CA PRO A 126 1.94 -50.10 -94.21
C PRO A 126 1.82 -50.92 -95.51
N THR A 127 2.93 -51.03 -96.25
CA THR A 127 3.59 -52.23 -96.83
C THR A 127 4.80 -51.78 -97.65
#